data_AF-A0A8S3A011-F1
#
_entry.id   AF-A0A8S3A011-F1
#
_cell.length_a   1.000
_cell.length_b   1.000
_cell.length_c   1.000
_cell.angle_alpha   90.00
_cell.angle_beta   90.00
_cell.angle_gamma   90.00
#
_symmetry.space_group_name_H-M   'P 1'
#
loop_
_entity.id
_entity.type
_entity.pdbx_description
1 polymer ?
#
loop_
_entity_poly.entity_id
_entity_poly.type
_entity_poly.pdbx_seq_one_letter_code
_entity_poly.pdbx_strand_id
1 'polypeptide(L)' 'QSSLTDGIGSKLMKKHGWQEGQGLGKKLQGRSNPVEAEHRQRGLGLGADQRLKYNAEPGDSY' A
#
# COMPACT_ATOMS: atom_id res chain seq x y z
N GLN A 1 16.73 -2.67 2.32
CA GLN A 1 15.44 -2.44 3.02
C GLN A 1 15.18 -3.53 4.08
N SER A 2 16.12 -3.82 5.00
CA SER A 2 16.02 -5.00 5.88
C SER A 2 15.57 -4.72 7.32
N SER A 3 15.39 -3.47 7.75
CA SER A 3 15.26 -3.15 9.18
C SER A 3 13.83 -2.99 9.72
N LEU A 4 12.79 -3.19 8.90
CA LEU A 4 11.39 -3.07 9.38
C LEU A 4 10.81 -4.40 9.91
N THR A 5 11.45 -5.54 9.60
CA THR A 5 10.87 -6.87 9.81
C THR A 5 11.56 -7.69 10.91
N ASP A 6 12.55 -7.16 11.62
CA ASP A 6 13.32 -7.90 12.65
C ASP A 6 12.72 -7.86 14.08
N GLY A 7 11.48 -7.40 14.22
CA GLY A 7 10.78 -7.34 15.51
C GLY A 7 10.30 -8.70 16.05
N ILE A 8 9.85 -8.74 17.31
CA ILE A 8 9.29 -9.96 17.94
C ILE A 8 8.14 -10.56 17.12
N GLY A 9 7.35 -9.71 16.43
CA GLY A 9 6.26 -10.15 15.57
C GLY A 9 6.69 -11.11 14.46
N SER A 10 7.84 -10.88 13.80
CA SER A 10 8.29 -11.76 12.72
C SER A 10 8.74 -13.13 13.23
N LYS A 11 9.34 -13.18 14.42
CA LYS A 11 9.68 -14.43 15.11
C LYS A 11 8.44 -15.25 15.43
N LEU A 12 7.38 -14.60 15.94
CA LEU A 12 6.12 -15.26 16.24
C LEU A 12 5.42 -15.79 14.98
N MET A 13 5.39 -15.00 13.90
CA MET A 13 4.81 -15.42 12.62
C MET A 13 5.53 -16.66 12.06
N LYS A 14 6.87 -16.65 12.03
CA LYS A 14 7.69 -17.80 11.59
C LYS A 14 7.44 -19.04 12.45
N LYS A 15 7.33 -18.89 13.78
CA LYS A 15 7.04 -20.00 14.72
C LYS A 15 5.69 -20.67 14.43
N HIS A 16 4.72 -19.92 13.96
CA HIS A 16 3.38 -20.43 13.59
C HIS A 16 3.28 -20.83 12.10
N GLY A 17 4.40 -20.97 11.40
CA GLY A 17 4.46 -21.53 10.05
C GLY A 17 4.28 -20.51 8.92
N TRP A 18 4.20 -19.21 9.22
CA TRP A 18 4.18 -18.19 8.19
C TRP A 18 5.59 -17.94 7.62
N GLN A 19 5.69 -17.82 6.30
CA GLN A 19 6.94 -17.58 5.58
C GLN A 19 6.95 -16.19 4.96
N GLU A 20 8.12 -15.57 4.92
CA GLU A 20 8.30 -14.24 4.35
C GLU A 20 7.89 -14.21 2.87
N GLY A 21 7.14 -13.17 2.49
CA GLY A 21 6.59 -13.01 1.14
C GLY A 21 5.27 -13.74 0.88
N GLN A 22 4.79 -14.59 1.79
CA GLN A 22 3.49 -15.26 1.64
C GLN A 22 2.34 -14.47 2.29
N GLY A 23 1.17 -14.54 1.66
CA GLY A 23 -0.07 -14.01 2.22
C GLY A 23 -0.51 -14.75 3.48
N LEU A 24 -1.24 -14.08 4.36
CA LEU A 24 -1.78 -14.71 5.58
C LEU A 24 -3.07 -15.51 5.29
N GLY A 25 -3.42 -16.45 6.17
CA GLY A 25 -4.66 -17.24 6.10
C GLY A 25 -4.47 -18.62 5.43
N LYS A 26 -5.48 -19.49 5.58
CA LYS A 26 -5.42 -20.91 5.17
C LYS A 26 -5.05 -21.12 3.69
N LYS A 27 -5.46 -20.21 2.82
CA LYS A 27 -5.19 -20.26 1.37
C LYS A 27 -4.18 -19.19 0.93
N LEU A 28 -3.44 -18.60 1.87
CA LEU A 28 -2.51 -17.48 1.62
C LEU A 28 -3.20 -16.27 0.96
N GLN A 29 -4.49 -16.07 1.25
CA GLN A 29 -5.32 -15.06 0.58
C GLN A 29 -5.11 -13.63 1.11
N GLY A 30 -4.46 -13.50 2.28
CA GLY A 30 -4.12 -12.21 2.86
C GLY A 30 -3.06 -11.49 2.03
N ARG A 31 -3.06 -10.16 2.10
CA ARG A 31 -2.10 -9.33 1.38
C ARG A 31 -0.68 -9.55 1.93
N SER A 32 0.30 -9.79 1.05
CA SER A 32 1.72 -9.91 1.42
C SER A 32 2.37 -8.54 1.62
N ASN A 33 1.93 -7.54 0.85
CA ASN A 33 2.48 -6.19 0.90
C ASN A 33 1.59 -5.28 1.76
N PRO A 34 2.19 -4.42 2.61
CA PRO A 34 1.46 -3.41 3.37
C PRO A 34 0.55 -2.56 2.49
N VAL A 35 -0.55 -2.05 3.06
CA VAL A 35 -1.36 -1.02 2.41
C VAL A 35 -0.71 0.32 2.69
N GLU A 36 -0.33 1.02 1.63
CA GLU A 36 0.15 2.39 1.73
C GLU A 36 -1.06 3.33 1.84
N ALA A 37 -1.06 4.18 2.86
CA ALA A 37 -2.04 5.24 2.98
C ALA A 37 -1.53 6.47 2.23
N GLU A 38 -2.31 6.98 1.28
CA GLU A 38 -2.03 8.27 0.65
C GLU A 38 -2.38 9.39 1.63
N HIS A 39 -1.39 10.17 2.04
CA HIS A 39 -1.60 11.32 2.93
C HIS A 39 -2.03 12.54 2.09
N ARG A 40 -3.28 12.98 2.28
CA ARG A 40 -3.78 14.20 1.64
C ARG A 40 -3.30 15.43 2.41
N GLN A 41 -2.83 16.45 1.69
CA GLN A 41 -2.54 17.73 2.30
C GLN A 41 -3.82 18.37 2.86
N ARG A 42 -3.72 18.96 4.05
CA ARG A 42 -4.86 19.61 4.72
C ARG A 42 -5.40 20.77 3.85
N GLY A 43 -6.72 20.85 3.73
CA GLY A 43 -7.41 21.91 2.99
C GLY A 43 -7.66 21.60 1.51
N LEU A 44 -7.25 20.44 1.00
CA LEU A 44 -7.59 20.00 -0.35
C LEU A 44 -9.04 19.50 -0.41
N GLY A 45 -9.82 20.02 -1.37
CA GLY A 45 -11.15 19.52 -1.69
C GLY A 45 -11.11 18.10 -2.28
N LEU A 46 -12.23 17.39 -2.20
CA LEU A 46 -12.40 16.08 -2.84
C LEU A 46 -12.11 16.22 -4.36
N GLY A 47 -11.19 15.41 -4.89
CA GLY A 47 -10.79 15.43 -6.31
C GLY A 47 -9.54 16.25 -6.65
N ALA A 48 -8.91 16.94 -5.68
CA ALA A 48 -7.70 17.73 -5.94
C ALA A 48 -6.53 16.90 -6.51
N ASP A 49 -6.34 15.67 -6.04
CA ASP A 49 -5.28 14.76 -6.54
C ASP A 49 -5.57 14.23 -7.96
N GLN A 50 -6.84 14.22 -8.40
CA GLN A 50 -7.18 13.78 -9.76
C GLN A 50 -6.78 14.82 -10.80
N ARG A 51 -6.88 16.12 -10.50
CA ARG A 51 -6.49 17.20 -11.43
C ARG A 51 -5.00 17.16 -11.80
N LEU A 52 -4.13 16.68 -10.91
CA LEU A 52 -2.70 16.52 -11.22
C LEU A 52 -2.40 15.29 -12.10
N LYS A 53 -3.29 14.29 -12.12
CA LYS A 53 -3.18 13.10 -12.98
C LYS A 53 -3.70 13.37 -14.39
N TYR A 54 -4.61 14.33 -14.55
CA TYR A 54 -5.07 14.83 -15.84
C TYR A 54 -4.26 16.08 -16.22
N ASN A 55 -3.02 15.89 -16.68
CA ASN A 55 -2.43 16.85 -17.62
C ASN A 55 -3.28 16.75 -18.90
N ALA A 56 -4.35 17.54 -18.94
CA ALA A 56 -5.10 17.76 -20.16
C ALA A 56 -4.14 18.43 -21.14
N GLU A 57 -3.69 17.68 -22.14
CA GLU A 57 -3.14 18.27 -23.35
C GLU A 57 -4.19 19.28 -23.88
N PRO A 58 -3.82 20.55 -24.11
CA PRO A 58 -4.76 21.55 -24.59
C PRO A 58 -5.07 21.28 -26.06
N GLY A 59 -6.02 20.38 -26.32
CA GLY A 59 -6.36 19.97 -27.68
C GLY A 59 -7.77 19.42 -27.86
N ASP A 60 -8.31 18.70 -26.87
CA ASP A 60 -9.61 18.04 -27.04
C ASP A 60 -10.74 18.90 -26.46
N SER A 61 -11.03 20.01 -27.13
CA SER A 61 -12.30 20.73 -26.98
C SER A 61 -13.12 20.64 -28.28
N TYR A 62 -14.33 20.10 -28.13
CA TYR A 62 -15.39 19.77 -29.10
C TYR A 62 -15.30 18.43 -29.81
#